data_AF-X1HCQ8-F1
#
_entry.id   AF-X1HCQ8-F1
#
_cell.length_a   1.000
_cell.length_b   1.000
_cell.length_c   1.000
_cell.angle_alpha   90.00
_cell.angle_beta   90.00
_cell.angle_gamma   90.00
#
_symmetry.space_group_name_H-M   'P 1'
#
loop_
_entity.id
_entity.type
_entity.pdbx_description
1 polymer ?
#
loop_
_entity_poly.entity_id
_entity_poly.type
_entity_poly.pdbx_seq_one_letter_code
_entity_poly.pdbx_strand_id
1 'polypeptide(L)'
;GYKVGIVSRGYGRRSSGTLLVSDGKGILAAPDAAGDEPYLIASRLTHVPVLVDEDRYRGATAMAGRFKPDVLILDDAFQHR
;
A
#
# COMPACT_ATOMS: atom_id res chain seq x y z
N GLY A 1 7.09 19.79 1.07
CA GLY A 1 7.55 18.48 0.56
C GLY A 1 6.40 17.76 -0.11
N TYR A 2 6.68 16.74 -0.92
CA TYR A 2 5.64 15.94 -1.59
C TYR A 2 4.98 14.93 -0.63
N LYS A 3 3.66 14.78 -0.73
CA LYS A 3 2.92 13.68 -0.12
C LYS A 3 3.06 12.45 -1.00
N VAL A 4 3.57 11.38 -0.43
CA VAL A 4 3.76 10.11 -1.15
C VAL A 4 2.71 9.10 -0.66
N GLY A 5 2.23 8.24 -1.55
CA GLY A 5 1.47 7.04 -1.20
C GLY A 5 2.08 5.82 -1.87
N ILE A 6 2.03 4.67 -1.19
CA ILE A 6 2.56 3.41 -1.72
C ILE A 6 1.41 2.41 -1.91
N VAL A 7 1.35 1.81 -3.10
CA VAL A 7 0.48 0.67 -3.39
C VAL A 7 1.36 -0.51 -3.76
N SER A 8 1.23 -1.60 -3.02
CA SER A 8 1.91 -2.87 -3.30
C SER A 8 0.87 -3.94 -3.65
N ARG A 9 1.31 -5.03 -4.30
CA ARG A 9 0.44 -6.19 -4.57
C ARG A 9 0.12 -6.97 -3.30
N GLY A 10 1.04 -6.97 -2.32
CA GLY A 10 0.98 -7.79 -1.11
C GLY A 10 1.11 -9.28 -1.38
N TYR A 11 2.25 -9.69 -1.94
CA TYR A 11 2.54 -11.10 -2.22
C TYR A 11 2.47 -11.96 -0.94
N GLY A 12 1.87 -13.15 -1.04
CA GLY A 12 1.75 -14.09 0.08
C GLY A 12 0.75 -13.71 1.18
N ARG A 13 0.03 -12.59 1.02
CA ARG A 13 -0.98 -12.16 1.99
C ARG A 13 -2.21 -13.08 1.99
N ARG A 14 -2.91 -13.18 3.13
CA ARG A 14 -4.18 -13.92 3.26
C ARG A 14 -5.42 -13.10 2.91
N SER A 15 -5.30 -11.77 2.85
CA SER A 15 -6.41 -10.90 2.47
C SER A 15 -6.57 -10.80 0.95
N SER A 16 -7.74 -10.36 0.49
CA SER A 16 -8.01 -10.05 -0.91
C SER A 16 -8.61 -8.64 -1.02
N GLY A 17 -8.51 -8.04 -2.20
CA GLY A 17 -9.02 -6.69 -2.42
C GLY A 17 -8.18 -5.60 -1.78
N THR A 18 -8.75 -4.41 -1.71
CA THR A 18 -8.10 -3.23 -1.15
C THR A 18 -7.98 -3.35 0.37
N LEU A 19 -6.75 -3.39 0.89
CA LEU A 19 -6.50 -3.34 2.33
C LEU A 19 -5.50 -2.23 2.67
N LEU A 20 -5.84 -1.40 3.65
CA LEU A 20 -4.96 -0.36 4.17
C LEU A 20 -4.02 -0.96 5.21
N VAL A 21 -2.71 -0.94 4.93
CA VAL A 21 -1.68 -1.43 5.85
C VAL A 21 -1.28 -0.36 6.86
N SER A 22 -1.12 0.87 6.40
CA SER A 22 -0.81 2.04 7.23
C SER A 22 -1.46 3.28 6.66
N ASP A 23 -1.94 4.17 7.51
CA ASP A 23 -2.47 5.49 7.15
C ASP A 23 -1.41 6.61 7.21
N GLY A 24 -0.14 6.26 7.43
CA GLY A 24 0.93 7.22 7.68
C GLY A 24 0.92 7.81 9.10
N LYS A 25 0.18 7.19 10.03
CA LYS A 25 0.23 7.49 11.47
C LYS A 25 0.41 6.23 12.31
N GLY A 26 0.02 5.08 11.78
CA GLY A 26 0.25 3.79 12.40
C GLY A 26 -0.06 2.62 11.46
N ILE A 27 0.38 1.44 11.87
CA ILE A 27 0.07 0.19 11.18
C ILE A 27 -1.34 -0.25 11.59
N LEU A 28 -2.16 -0.60 10.60
CA LEU A 28 -3.58 -0.93 10.75
C LEU A 28 -3.88 -2.39 10.38
N ALA A 29 -2.94 -3.09 9.73
CA ALA A 29 -3.08 -4.49 9.35
C ALA A 29 -1.93 -5.33 9.89
N ALA A 30 -2.24 -6.55 10.30
CA ALA A 30 -1.24 -7.52 10.70
C ALA A 30 -0.47 -8.07 9.47
N PRO A 31 0.77 -8.58 9.66
CA PRO A 31 1.62 -9.04 8.57
C PRO A 31 0.96 -10.13 7.70
N ASP A 32 0.19 -11.02 8.32
CA ASP A 32 -0.54 -12.08 7.65
C ASP A 32 -1.60 -11.58 6.65
N ALA A 33 -2.22 -10.45 6.95
CA ALA A 33 -3.22 -9.81 6.10
C ALA A 33 -2.58 -8.86 5.08
N ALA A 34 -1.50 -8.17 5.44
CA ALA A 34 -0.81 -7.21 4.58
C ALA A 34 0.18 -7.85 3.60
N GLY A 35 0.78 -8.98 3.98
CA GLY A 35 2.01 -9.49 3.40
C GLY A 35 3.24 -8.91 4.12
N ASP A 36 4.31 -9.70 4.21
CA ASP A 36 5.51 -9.34 4.98
C ASP A 36 6.21 -8.08 4.42
N GLU A 37 6.27 -7.96 3.09
CA GLU A 37 6.90 -6.82 2.40
C GLU A 37 6.12 -5.50 2.64
N PRO A 38 4.80 -5.40 2.35
CA PRO A 38 4.04 -4.18 2.65
C PRO A 38 4.03 -3.83 4.13
N TYR A 39 3.99 -4.83 5.02
CA TYR A 39 4.09 -4.60 6.45
C TYR A 39 5.45 -4.01 6.85
N LEU A 40 6.55 -4.54 6.30
CA LEU A 40 7.88 -4.00 6.51
C LEU A 40 7.98 -2.55 6.01
N ILE A 41 7.50 -2.26 4.80
CA ILE A 41 7.46 -0.90 4.24
C ILE A 41 6.69 0.04 5.18
N ALA A 42 5.48 -0.35 5.59
CA ALA A 42 4.64 0.42 6.50
C ALA A 42 5.32 0.68 7.86
N SER A 43 6.02 -0.31 8.41
CA SER A 43 6.74 -0.18 9.68
C SER A 43 7.94 0.77 9.61
N ARG A 44 8.58 0.87 8.44
CA ARG A 44 9.74 1.75 8.22
C ARG A 44 9.31 3.17 7.85
N LEU A 45 8.20 3.31 7.14
CA LEU A 45 7.69 4.59 6.64
C LEU A 45 6.48 5.05 7.47
N THR A 46 6.75 5.51 8.69
CA THR A 46 5.73 5.90 9.67
C THR A 46 4.86 7.09 9.26
N HIS A 47 5.20 7.79 8.18
CA HIS A 47 4.49 8.98 7.68
C HIS A 47 3.95 8.83 6.26
N VAL A 48 3.99 7.61 5.70
CA VAL A 48 3.54 7.33 4.34
C VAL A 48 2.40 6.30 4.40
N PRO A 49 1.23 6.59 3.81
CA PRO A 49 0.18 5.60 3.69
C PRO A 49 0.61 4.47 2.76
N VAL A 50 0.36 3.23 3.20
CA VAL A 50 0.66 2.00 2.47
C VAL A 50 -0.60 1.18 2.30
N LEU A 51 -0.91 0.84 1.06
CA LEU A 51 -2.09 0.07 0.67
C LEU A 51 -1.65 -1.16 -0.12
N VAL A 52 -2.40 -2.24 0.03
CA VAL A 52 -2.20 -3.46 -0.75
C VAL A 52 -3.44 -3.80 -1.57
N ASP A 53 -3.24 -4.11 -2.85
CA ASP A 53 -4.30 -4.55 -3.76
C ASP A 53 -3.73 -5.38 -4.92
N GLU A 54 -4.33 -6.53 -5.23
CA GLU A 54 -3.94 -7.31 -6.41
C GLU A 54 -4.27 -6.60 -7.75
N ASP A 55 -5.28 -5.72 -7.74
CA ASP A 55 -5.62 -4.83 -8.84
C ASP A 55 -5.01 -3.45 -8.58
N ARG A 56 -3.95 -3.14 -9.33
CA ARG A 56 -3.18 -1.89 -9.16
C ARG A 56 -4.00 -0.66 -9.50
N TYR A 57 -4.92 -0.75 -10.47
CA TYR A 57 -5.76 0.39 -10.83
C TYR A 57 -6.73 0.70 -9.68
N ARG A 58 -7.40 -0.32 -9.15
CA ARG A 58 -8.28 -0.19 -7.98
C ARG A 58 -7.52 0.35 -6.77
N GLY A 59 -6.35 -0.22 -6.47
CA GLY A 59 -5.50 0.23 -5.36
C GLY A 59 -5.03 1.69 -5.52
N ALA A 60 -4.60 2.08 -6.72
CA ALA A 60 -4.20 3.45 -7.05
C ALA A 60 -5.37 4.44 -6.91
N THR A 61 -6.56 4.09 -7.42
CA THR A 61 -7.77 4.91 -7.27
C THR A 61 -8.16 5.06 -5.80
N ALA A 62 -8.10 3.98 -5.01
CA ALA A 62 -8.37 4.04 -3.58
C ALA A 62 -7.38 4.94 -2.83
N MET A 63 -6.07 4.83 -3.13
CA MET A 63 -5.03 5.69 -2.57
C MET A 63 -5.26 7.16 -2.93
N ALA A 64 -5.54 7.45 -4.20
CA ALA A 64 -5.80 8.80 -4.70
C ALA A 64 -7.04 9.42 -4.05
N GLY A 65 -8.14 8.66 -3.95
CA GLY A 65 -9.39 9.13 -3.36
C GLY A 65 -9.28 9.40 -1.86
N ARG A 66 -8.55 8.57 -1.12
CA ARG A 66 -8.46 8.64 0.34
C ARG A 66 -7.37 9.60 0.85
N PHE A 67 -6.19 9.58 0.24
CA PHE A 67 -5.01 10.29 0.77
C PHE A 67 -4.52 11.44 -0.12
N LYS A 68 -4.97 11.50 -1.39
CA LYS A 68 -4.58 12.54 -2.36
C LYS A 68 -3.07 12.80 -2.35
N PRO A 69 -2.22 11.76 -2.55
CA PRO A 69 -0.78 11.96 -2.63
C PRO A 69 -0.41 12.75 -3.88
N ASP A 70 0.69 13.48 -3.80
CA ASP A 70 1.28 14.17 -4.96
C ASP A 70 2.06 13.16 -5.84
N VAL A 71 2.58 12.09 -5.22
CA VAL A 71 3.31 11.01 -5.89
C VAL A 71 2.80 9.65 -5.42
N LEU A 72 2.47 8.77 -6.37
CA LEU A 72 2.11 7.39 -6.11
C LEU A 72 3.27 6.47 -6.52
N ILE A 73 3.73 5.63 -5.61
CA ILE A 73 4.73 4.59 -5.89
C ILE A 73 4.02 3.24 -5.95
N LEU A 74 4.24 2.52 -7.05
CA LEU A 74 3.79 1.15 -7.19
C LEU A 74 4.95 0.20 -6.94
N ASP A 75 4.85 -0.57 -5.86
CA ASP A 75 5.85 -1.55 -5.47
C ASP A 75 5.68 -2.85 -6.29
N ASP A 76 6.80 -3.39 -6.76
CA ASP A 76 6.88 -4.57 -7.66
C ASP A 76 5.91 -4.51 -8.87
N ALA A 77 5.86 -3.38 -9.57
CA ALA A 77 4.96 -3.17 -10.71
C ALA A 77 5.54 -3.58 -12.08
N PHE A 78 6.77 -4.07 -12.11
CA PHE A 78 7.49 -4.32 -13.36
C PHE A 78 6.93 -5.52 -14.17
N GLN A 79 6.19 -6.42 -13.53
CA GLN A 79 5.61 -7.61 -14.18
C GLN A 79 4.15 -7.45 -14.64
N HIS A 80 3.59 -6.25 -14.64
CA HIS A 80 2.23 -6.03 -15.13
C HIS A 80 2.23 -5.72 -16.64
N ARG A 81 1.56 -6.57 -17.42
CA ARG A 81 1.21 -6.35 -18.83
C ARG A 81 -0.24 -5.93 -18.94
#